data_AF-A0A8S1F8C0-F1
#
_entry.id   AF-A0A8S1F8C0-F1
#
_cell.length_a   1.000
_cell.length_b   1.000
_cell.length_c   1.000
_cell.angle_alpha   90.00
_cell.angle_beta   90.00
_cell.angle_gamma   90.00
#
_symmetry.space_group_name_H-M   'P 1'
#
loop_
_entity.id
_entity.type
_entity.pdbx_description
1 polymer ?
#
loop_
_entity_poly.entity_id
_entity_poly.type
_entity_poly.pdbx_seq_one_letter_code
_entity_poly.pdbx_strand_id
1 'polypeptide(L)'
;MVQGIRIKMMEKDIELDSPDNMLAKNSVKSALLLPDDAVVSLSYKVDDRQKFCRMNETGTTFFLPDGWRDLQFFVDSVRAPS
;
A
#
# COMPACT_ATOMS: atom_id res chain seq x y z
N MET A 1 14.65 7.26 -13.75
CA MET A 1 13.90 7.91 -12.65
C MET A 1 12.91 6.88 -12.18
N VAL A 2 13.11 6.35 -10.97
CA VAL A 2 12.23 5.34 -10.39
C VAL A 2 11.09 6.09 -9.70
N GLN A 3 9.84 5.77 -10.06
CA GLN A 3 8.67 6.48 -9.56
C GLN A 3 8.07 5.67 -8.41
N GLY A 4 8.10 6.24 -7.21
CA GLY A 4 7.62 5.58 -6.00
C GLY A 4 6.13 5.80 -5.72
N ILE A 5 5.49 4.82 -5.09
CA ILE A 5 4.14 4.94 -4.53
C ILE A 5 4.21 5.58 -3.14
N ARG A 6 3.37 6.58 -2.90
CA ARG A 6 3.23 7.24 -1.60
C ARG A 6 2.14 6.58 -0.79
N ILE A 7 2.52 6.04 0.36
CA ILE A 7 1.62 5.29 1.24
C ILE A 7 1.66 5.93 2.62
N LYS A 8 0.46 6.26 3.12
CA LYS A 8 0.27 6.81 4.45
C LYS A 8 -0.28 5.73 5.38
N MET A 9 0.33 5.58 6.55
CA MET A 9 -0.17 4.74 7.63
C MET A 9 -0.15 5.57 8.91
N MET A 10 -1.32 5.84 9.50
CA MET A 10 -1.46 6.73 10.65
C MET A 10 -0.77 8.10 10.38
N GLU A 11 0.28 8.43 11.15
CA GLU A 11 1.07 9.66 11.04
C GLU A 11 2.36 9.48 10.23
N LYS A 12 2.61 8.28 9.68
CA LYS A 12 3.80 7.98 8.88
C LYS A 12 3.45 7.98 7.39
N ASP A 13 4.28 8.65 6.61
CA ASP A 13 4.27 8.60 5.16
C ASP A 13 5.54 7.86 4.71
N ILE A 14 5.36 6.81 3.89
CA ILE A 14 6.45 6.04 3.29
C ILE A 14 6.36 6.11 1.78
N GLU A 15 7.51 6.13 1.13
CA GLU A 15 7.62 5.95 -0.32
C GLU A 15 8.22 4.58 -0.61
N LEU A 16 7.51 3.79 -1.40
CA LEU A 16 7.98 2.50 -1.87
C LEU A 16 8.25 2.57 -3.36
N ASP A 17 9.35 1.97 -3.79
CA ASP A 17 9.59 1.82 -5.21
C ASP A 17 8.63 0.76 -5.78
N SER A 18 7.91 1.14 -6.85
CA SER A 18 7.00 0.24 -7.55
C SER A 18 7.21 0.41 -9.05
N PRO A 19 8.09 -0.40 -9.66
CA PRO A 19 8.37 -0.31 -11.10
C PRO A 19 7.13 -0.59 -11.95
N ASP A 20 6.19 -1.37 -11.41
CA ASP A 20 4.93 -1.76 -12.02
C ASP A 20 3.73 -1.30 -11.18
N ASN A 21 2.53 -1.45 -11.73
CA ASN A 21 1.25 -1.28 -11.03
C ASN A 21 0.95 -2.39 -10.01
N MET A 22 1.99 -2.99 -9.43
CA MET A 22 1.92 -4.11 -8.51
C MET A 22 2.80 -3.83 -7.30
N LEU A 23 2.22 -3.91 -6.12
CA LEU A 23 2.91 -3.67 -4.86
C LEU A 23 2.90 -4.93 -4.00
N ALA A 24 4.09 -5.45 -3.68
CA ALA A 24 4.19 -6.62 -2.83
C ALA A 24 3.77 -6.28 -1.39
N LYS A 25 2.91 -7.11 -0.81
CA LYS A 25 2.48 -7.00 0.59
C LYS A 25 3.67 -6.99 1.54
N ASN A 26 4.68 -7.80 1.24
CA ASN A 26 5.88 -7.88 2.07
C ASN A 26 6.67 -6.57 2.05
N SER A 27 6.79 -5.89 0.91
CA SER A 27 7.45 -4.58 0.83
C SER A 27 6.75 -3.54 1.70
N VAL A 28 5.40 -3.54 1.71
CA VAL A 28 4.60 -2.68 2.60
C VAL A 28 4.88 -2.99 4.06
N LYS A 29 4.86 -4.27 4.44
CA LYS A 29 5.15 -4.70 5.81
C LYS A 29 6.56 -4.31 6.25
N SER A 30 7.57 -4.59 5.42
CA SER A 30 8.95 -4.26 5.72
C SER A 30 9.17 -2.75 5.89
N ALA A 31 8.56 -1.92 5.03
CA ALA A 31 8.68 -0.47 5.16
C ALA A 31 7.94 0.11 6.36
N LEU A 32 6.85 -0.53 6.78
CA LEU A 32 6.08 -0.13 7.96
C LEU A 32 6.52 -0.86 9.25
N LEU A 33 7.58 -1.68 9.18
CA LEU A 33 8.07 -2.53 10.28
C LEU A 33 6.95 -3.39 10.91
N LEU A 34 6.01 -3.84 10.09
CA LEU A 34 4.91 -4.68 10.53
C LEU A 34 5.33 -6.15 10.61
N PRO A 35 4.80 -6.91 11.58
CA PRO A 35 5.09 -8.33 11.70
C PRO A 35 4.57 -9.10 10.48
N ASP A 36 5.16 -10.27 10.21
CA ASP A 36 4.78 -11.12 9.08
C ASP A 36 3.30 -11.58 9.15
N ASP A 37 2.77 -11.78 10.35
CA ASP A 37 1.36 -12.12 10.58
C ASP A 37 0.41 -10.91 10.48
N ALA A 38 0.91 -9.68 10.27
CA ALA A 38 0.06 -8.51 10.15
C ALA A 38 -0.87 -8.61 8.93
N VAL A 39 -2.17 -8.46 9.17
CA VAL A 39 -3.14 -8.23 8.10
C VAL A 39 -3.06 -6.76 7.72
N VAL A 40 -2.65 -6.51 6.47
CA VAL A 40 -2.55 -5.16 5.89
C VAL A 40 -3.57 -5.03 4.77
N SER A 41 -4.26 -3.90 4.74
CA SER A 41 -5.17 -3.52 3.67
C SER A 41 -4.68 -2.24 3.03
N LEU A 42 -4.53 -2.26 1.70
CA LEU A 42 -4.16 -1.08 0.93
C LEU A 42 -5.41 -0.44 0.32
N SER A 43 -5.58 0.85 0.52
CA SER A 43 -6.67 1.64 -0.05
C SER A 43 -6.13 2.94 -0.64
N TYR A 44 -6.93 3.58 -1.48
CA TYR A 44 -6.61 4.87 -2.10
C TYR A 44 -7.85 5.74 -2.12
N LYS A 45 -7.65 7.05 -2.16
CA LYS A 45 -8.74 8.02 -2.27
C LYS A 45 -8.81 8.56 -3.70
N VAL A 46 -9.99 8.47 -4.30
CA VAL A 46 -10.28 9.02 -5.63
C VAL A 46 -11.70 9.61 -5.62
N ASP A 47 -11.87 10.84 -6.10
CA ASP A 47 -13.17 11.54 -6.10
C ASP A 47 -13.87 11.53 -4.73
N ASP A 48 -13.11 11.87 -3.68
CA ASP A 48 -13.52 11.81 -2.27
C ASP A 48 -13.90 10.42 -1.72
N ARG A 49 -13.89 9.38 -2.55
CA ARG A 49 -14.23 8.00 -2.16
C ARG A 49 -12.98 7.19 -1.88
N GLN A 50 -12.99 6.49 -0.75
CA GLN A 50 -11.97 5.50 -0.44
C GLN A 50 -12.30 4.18 -1.15
N LYS A 51 -11.33 3.66 -1.90
CA LYS A 51 -11.41 2.36 -2.58
C LYS A 51 -10.27 1.47 -2.13
N PHE A 52 -10.54 0.18 -1.98
CA PHE A 52 -9.52 -0.81 -1.66
C PHE A 52 -8.81 -1.28 -2.93
N CYS A 53 -7.49 -1.45 -2.83
CA CYS A 53 -6.71 -2.11 -3.87
C CYS A 53 -7.09 -3.59 -3.91
N ARG A 54 -7.16 -4.14 -5.12
CA ARG A 54 -7.35 -5.58 -5.27
C ARG A 54 -6.08 -6.31 -4.86
N MET A 55 -6.24 -7.48 -4.26
CA MET A 55 -5.14 -8.38 -3.97
C MET A 55 -5.22 -9.58 -4.90
N ASN A 56 -4.08 -10.17 -5.25
CA ASN A 56 -4.05 -11.44 -5.98
C ASN A 56 -4.65 -12.58 -5.13
N GLU A 57 -4.99 -13.69 -5.79
CA GLU A 57 -5.61 -14.86 -5.14
C GLU A 57 -4.76 -15.43 -4.00
N THR A 58 -3.44 -15.30 -4.09
CA THR A 58 -2.50 -15.78 -3.06
C THR A 58 -2.34 -14.81 -1.88
N GLY A 59 -2.93 -13.61 -1.94
CA GLY A 59 -2.88 -12.66 -0.84
C GLY A 59 -1.50 -12.01 -0.62
N THR A 60 -0.63 -12.01 -1.63
CA THR A 60 0.77 -11.55 -1.54
C THR A 60 1.04 -10.22 -2.22
N THR A 61 0.20 -9.82 -3.18
CA THR A 61 0.46 -8.65 -4.03
C THR A 61 -0.80 -7.82 -4.21
N PHE A 62 -0.68 -6.50 -4.01
CA PHE A 62 -1.71 -5.52 -4.29
C PHE A 62 -1.59 -5.00 -5.72
N PHE A 63 -2.72 -4.87 -6.41
CA PHE A 63 -2.82 -4.24 -7.71
C PHE A 63 -3.21 -2.77 -7.55
N LEU A 64 -2.36 -1.90 -8.08
CA LEU A 64 -2.57 -0.47 -8.10
C LEU A 64 -3.51 -0.11 -9.27
N PRO A 65 -4.43 0.85 -9.07
CA PRO A 65 -5.31 1.32 -10.14
C PRO A 65 -4.51 2.07 -11.22
N ASP A 66 -5.15 2.30 -12.37
CA ASP A 66 -4.59 3.19 -13.39
C ASP A 66 -4.43 4.62 -12.82
N GLY A 67 -3.37 5.31 -13.23
CA GLY A 67 -3.06 6.64 -12.68
C GLY A 67 -2.60 6.65 -11.22
N TRP A 68 -2.19 5.49 -10.65
CA TRP A 68 -1.77 5.38 -9.24
C TRP A 68 -0.68 6.38 -8.82
N ARG A 69 0.12 6.87 -9.76
CA ARG A 69 1.22 7.81 -9.50
C ARG A 69 0.75 9.14 -8.90
N ASP A 70 -0.48 9.55 -9.20
CA ASP A 70 -1.09 10.79 -8.70
C ASP A 70 -2.00 10.55 -7.49
N LEU A 71 -2.15 9.29 -7.06
CA LEU A 71 -3.04 8.90 -5.98
C LEU A 71 -2.27 8.78 -4.66
N GLN A 72 -2.91 9.22 -3.59
CA GLN A 72 -2.45 8.95 -2.23
C GLN A 72 -3.03 7.62 -1.74
N PHE A 73 -2.14 6.73 -1.33
CA PHE A 73 -2.51 5.43 -0.77
C PHE A 73 -2.49 5.48 0.75
N PHE A 74 -3.30 4.61 1.35
CA PHE A 74 -3.46 4.45 2.77
C PHE A 74 -3.35 2.97 3.12
N VAL A 75 -2.50 2.65 4.09
CA VAL A 75 -2.43 1.33 4.68
C VAL A 75 -3.13 1.33 6.02
N ASP A 76 -4.01 0.37 6.18
CA ASP A 76 -4.61 0.01 7.46
C ASP A 76 -4.10 -1.37 7.89
N SER A 77 -3.76 -1.50 9.18
CA SER A 77 -3.44 -2.80 9.76
C SER A 77 -4.02 -2.93 11.16
N VAL A 78 -4.50 -4.14 11.46
CA VAL A 78 -5.11 -4.48 12.76
C VAL A 78 -4.13 -4.32 13.93
N ARG A 79 -2.82 -4.37 13.67
CA ARG A 79 -1.78 -4.08 14.65
C ARG A 79 -1.12 -2.74 14.36
N ALA A 80 -0.82 -1.98 15.41
CA ALA A 80 0.01 -0.79 15.32
C ALA A 80 1.44 -1.17 14.89
N PRO A 81 2.14 -0.31 14.13
CA PRO A 81 3.56 -0.49 13.84
C PRO A 81 4.36 -0.44 15.14
N SER A 82 5.33 -1.35 15.30
CA SER A 82 6.20 -1.45 16.50
C SER A 82 7.49 -0.67 16.34
#